data_AF-A0A2D0JTP0-F1
#
_entry.id   AF-A0A2D0JTP0-F1
#
_cell.length_a   1.000
_cell.length_b   1.000
_cell.length_c   1.000
_cell.angle_alpha   90.00
_cell.angle_beta   90.00
_cell.angle_gamma   90.00
#
_symmetry.space_group_name_H-M   'P 1'
#
loop_
_entity.id
_entity.type
_entity.pdbx_description
1 polymer ?
#
loop_
_entity_poly.entity_id
_entity_poly.type
_entity_poly.pdbx_seq_one_letter_code
_entity_poly.pdbx_strand_id
1 'polypeptide(L)'
;MSQAARNFRERESEAQRARPSNGYYLVGIIFFLMVIGIIIWGGWMTLDWMKDSNRLPLSKLVLTGERHYTTNDDVRQAILSLGAPKTFMTQDVNVIQEKIEQLPWIRQVTVRKQWPDELKIHLVEYVPYARWNDTQMLDAESRVFSLPMERSANGQYPMLQGPEGREKDVLDEYRIMAALLEGHQIKLKTVIMTARNSWQLILDNGIRLELGNRDKMERMKRFVELYPVLLKNTEKRVDYVDLRYDSGAAVGWAPLLTDTPVSMNGQENKQ
;
A
#
# COMPACT_ATOMS: atom_id res chain seq x y z
N MET A 1 -30.12 99.20 -63.41
CA MET A 1 -28.90 98.50 -63.86
C MET A 1 -28.05 98.17 -62.65
N SER A 2 -27.54 96.93 -62.55
CA SER A 2 -26.35 96.50 -61.76
C SER A 2 -26.42 96.65 -60.22
N GLN A 3 -26.04 95.74 -59.32
CA GLN A 3 -25.10 94.61 -59.33
C GLN A 3 -25.50 93.59 -58.21
N ALA A 4 -26.51 92.73 -58.41
CA ALA A 4 -26.99 91.83 -57.33
C ALA A 4 -26.86 90.32 -57.63
N ALA A 5 -26.22 89.91 -58.72
CA ALA A 5 -26.30 88.52 -59.20
C ALA A 5 -24.95 87.90 -59.58
N ARG A 6 -23.85 88.21 -58.87
CA ARG A 6 -22.53 87.65 -59.18
C ARG A 6 -21.69 87.13 -58.01
N ASN A 7 -22.22 87.07 -56.79
CA ASN A 7 -21.50 86.52 -55.63
C ASN A 7 -22.04 85.17 -55.13
N PHE A 8 -22.99 84.55 -55.84
CA PHE A 8 -23.57 83.26 -55.42
C PHE A 8 -22.92 82.03 -56.08
N ARG A 9 -22.00 82.22 -57.04
CA ARG A 9 -21.40 81.10 -57.79
C ARG A 9 -20.05 80.60 -57.27
N GLU A 10 -19.46 81.26 -56.28
CA GLU A 10 -18.15 80.87 -55.71
C GLU A 10 -18.25 80.18 -54.33
N ARG A 11 -19.42 80.13 -53.69
CA ARG A 11 -19.58 79.47 -52.38
C ARG A 11 -19.92 77.98 -52.42
N GLU A 12 -20.18 77.40 -53.59
CA GLU A 12 -20.53 75.98 -53.72
C GLU A 12 -19.36 75.04 -54.08
N SER A 13 -18.15 75.58 -54.27
CA SER A 13 -16.97 74.79 -54.66
C SER A 13 -15.94 74.52 -53.55
N GLU A 14 -16.24 74.81 -52.29
CA GLU A 14 -15.36 74.54 -51.13
C GLU A 14 -15.90 73.50 -50.13
N ALA A 15 -16.84 72.66 -50.56
CA ALA A 15 -17.29 71.51 -49.76
C ALA A 15 -16.99 70.17 -50.46
N GLN A 16 -15.82 70.04 -51.08
CA GLN A 16 -15.28 68.72 -51.42
C GLN A 16 -14.76 68.05 -50.15
N ARG A 17 -15.70 67.35 -49.50
CA ARG A 17 -15.54 66.35 -48.44
C ARG A 17 -14.12 65.77 -48.37
N ALA A 18 -13.31 66.25 -47.42
CA ALA A 18 -12.19 65.48 -46.92
C ALA A 18 -12.77 64.18 -46.34
N ARG A 19 -12.66 63.08 -47.10
CA ARG A 19 -12.98 61.74 -46.62
C ARG A 19 -12.14 61.52 -45.36
N PRO A 20 -12.72 61.26 -44.17
CA PRO A 20 -11.90 60.93 -43.01
C PRO A 20 -11.07 59.72 -43.40
N SER A 21 -9.75 59.89 -43.40
CA SER A 21 -8.86 58.80 -43.82
C SER A 21 -9.01 57.68 -42.78
N ASN A 22 -9.44 56.50 -43.23
CA ASN A 22 -9.53 55.29 -42.40
C ASN A 22 -8.17 54.82 -41.85
N GLY A 23 -7.10 55.61 -42.03
CA GLY A 23 -5.74 55.30 -41.56
C GLY A 23 -5.64 55.17 -40.05
N TYR A 24 -6.41 55.93 -39.27
CA TYR A 24 -6.42 55.80 -37.81
C TYR A 24 -6.97 54.44 -37.33
N TYR A 25 -7.99 53.90 -38.02
CA TYR A 25 -8.49 52.55 -37.74
C TYR A 25 -7.45 51.48 -38.10
N LEU A 26 -6.72 51.68 -39.19
CA LEU A 26 -5.69 50.76 -39.65
C LEU A 26 -4.49 50.75 -38.69
N VAL A 27 -4.07 51.92 -38.19
CA VAL A 27 -3.04 52.06 -37.15
C VAL A 27 -3.51 51.43 -35.83
N GLY A 28 -4.77 51.62 -35.44
CA GLY A 28 -5.34 51.00 -34.24
C GLY A 28 -5.37 49.47 -34.32
N ILE A 29 -5.74 48.91 -35.48
CA ILE A 29 -5.73 47.46 -35.72
C ILE A 29 -4.29 46.91 -35.66
N ILE A 30 -3.33 47.59 -36.27
CA ILE A 30 -1.92 47.18 -36.22
C ILE A 30 -1.40 47.18 -34.77
N PHE A 31 -1.68 48.23 -33.99
CA PHE A 31 -1.30 48.29 -32.59
C PHE A 31 -1.95 47.17 -31.76
N PHE A 32 -3.24 46.90 -31.99
CA PHE A 32 -3.95 45.82 -31.31
C PHE A 32 -3.37 44.44 -31.65
N LEU A 33 -3.06 44.18 -32.92
CA LEU A 33 -2.41 42.94 -33.36
C LEU A 33 -0.98 42.80 -32.80
N MET A 34 -0.23 43.90 -32.69
CA MET A 34 1.08 43.92 -32.06
C MET A 34 1.01 43.55 -30.58
N VAL A 35 0.06 44.13 -29.84
CA VAL A 35 -0.16 43.82 -28.41
C VAL A 35 -0.57 42.36 -28.24
N ILE A 36 -1.48 41.84 -29.07
CA ILE A 36 -1.84 40.42 -29.06
C ILE A 36 -0.62 39.54 -29.36
N GLY A 37 0.18 39.90 -30.35
CA GLY A 37 1.41 39.17 -30.70
C GLY A 37 2.40 39.10 -29.53
N ILE A 38 2.59 40.20 -28.80
CA ILE A 38 3.45 40.26 -27.61
C ILE A 38 2.88 39.40 -26.48
N ILE A 39 1.56 39.43 -26.24
CA ILE A 39 0.93 38.61 -25.20
C ILE A 39 1.08 37.12 -25.53
N ILE A 40 0.83 36.72 -26.77
CA ILE A 40 0.99 35.34 -27.23
C ILE A 40 2.47 34.95 -27.10
N TRP A 41 3.39 35.76 -27.61
CA TRP A 41 4.82 35.47 -27.54
C TRP A 41 5.35 35.36 -26.09
N GLY A 42 4.93 36.27 -25.21
CA GLY A 42 5.25 36.22 -23.79
C GLY A 42 4.65 35.01 -23.09
N GLY A 43 3.41 34.63 -23.43
CA GLY A 43 2.78 33.41 -22.93
C GLY A 43 3.52 32.15 -23.36
N TRP A 44 3.93 32.06 -24.62
CA TRP A 44 4.73 30.95 -25.13
C TRP A 44 6.12 30.89 -24.47
N MET A 45 6.80 32.02 -24.33
CA MET A 45 8.12 32.11 -23.69
C MET A 45 8.08 31.69 -22.21
N THR A 46 7.03 32.09 -21.48
CA THR A 46 6.87 31.70 -20.07
C THR A 46 6.56 30.21 -19.92
N LEU A 47 5.74 29.64 -20.80
CA LEU A 47 5.48 28.20 -20.83
C LEU A 47 6.72 27.39 -21.16
N ASP A 48 7.54 27.85 -22.10
CA ASP A 48 8.78 27.17 -22.49
C ASP A 48 9.83 27.26 -21.38
N TRP A 49 9.97 28.45 -20.76
CA TRP A 49 10.82 28.65 -19.58
C TRP A 49 10.43 27.76 -18.39
N MET A 50 9.13 27.54 -18.16
CA MET A 50 8.64 26.64 -17.10
C MET A 50 8.86 25.15 -17.41
N LYS A 51 9.01 24.78 -18.69
CA LYS A 51 9.21 23.39 -19.13
C LYS A 51 10.68 23.00 -19.27
N ASP A 52 11.60 23.96 -19.26
CA ASP A 52 13.04 23.74 -19.39
C ASP A 52 13.59 22.87 -18.25
N SER A 53 13.96 21.63 -18.59
CA SER A 53 14.37 20.56 -17.67
C SER A 53 15.63 20.88 -16.85
N ASN A 54 16.45 21.83 -17.31
CA ASN A 54 17.68 22.20 -16.61
C ASN A 54 17.46 23.22 -15.47
N ARG A 55 16.26 23.78 -15.32
CA ARG A 55 16.00 24.88 -14.36
C ARG A 55 15.16 24.50 -13.16
N LEU A 56 14.32 23.46 -13.27
CA LEU A 56 13.45 22.97 -12.20
C LEU A 56 13.62 21.45 -12.00
N PRO A 57 14.82 20.98 -11.58
CA PRO A 57 14.99 19.58 -11.23
C PRO A 57 13.99 19.20 -10.13
N LEU A 58 13.46 17.98 -10.19
CA LEU A 58 12.66 17.42 -9.10
C LEU A 58 13.60 17.18 -7.91
N SER A 59 13.82 18.21 -7.10
CA SER A 59 14.92 18.22 -6.13
C SER A 59 14.54 17.63 -4.79
N LYS A 60 13.25 17.61 -4.45
CA LYS A 60 12.81 17.28 -3.08
C LYS A 60 11.66 16.28 -3.07
N LEU A 61 11.92 15.17 -2.39
CA LEU A 61 10.95 14.13 -2.09
C LEU A 61 10.58 14.23 -0.61
N VAL A 62 9.33 14.60 -0.33
CA VAL A 62 8.81 14.72 1.03
C VAL A 62 7.92 13.52 1.30
N LEU A 63 8.42 12.57 2.07
CA LEU A 63 7.68 11.38 2.49
C LEU A 63 6.96 11.64 3.81
N THR A 64 5.67 11.34 3.85
CA THR A 64 4.79 11.51 5.02
C THR A 64 3.97 10.25 5.26
N GLY A 65 3.43 10.11 6.46
CA GLY A 65 2.74 8.91 6.92
C GLY A 65 3.53 8.17 8.00
N GLU A 66 2.84 7.29 8.73
CA GLU A 66 3.46 6.39 9.69
C GLU A 66 4.14 5.24 8.94
N ARG A 67 5.44 5.07 9.17
CA ARG A 67 6.29 4.14 8.42
C ARG A 67 7.06 3.26 9.38
N HIS A 68 6.82 1.95 9.27
CA HIS A 68 7.54 0.92 10.01
C HIS A 68 8.50 0.17 9.09
N TYR A 69 8.10 -0.03 7.83
CA TYR A 69 8.84 -0.83 6.88
C TYR A 69 9.47 -0.03 5.75
N THR A 70 8.87 1.08 5.32
CA THR A 70 9.27 1.82 4.12
C THR A 70 10.36 2.84 4.42
N THR A 71 11.51 2.65 3.80
CA THR A 71 12.64 3.57 3.85
C THR A 71 12.55 4.61 2.74
N ASN A 72 13.30 5.71 2.88
CA ASN A 72 13.39 6.70 1.83
C ASN A 72 14.03 6.15 0.54
N ASP A 73 14.90 5.14 0.68
CA ASP A 73 15.57 4.53 -0.47
C ASP A 73 14.62 3.64 -1.28
N ASP A 74 13.73 2.87 -0.62
CA ASP A 74 12.73 2.06 -1.32
C ASP A 74 11.89 2.90 -2.30
N VAL A 75 11.41 4.06 -1.84
CA VAL A 75 10.60 4.98 -2.66
C VAL A 75 11.46 5.63 -3.75
N ARG A 76 12.70 6.00 -3.45
CA ARG A 76 13.63 6.55 -4.44
C ARG A 76 13.90 5.55 -5.56
N GLN A 77 14.23 4.30 -5.22
CA GLN A 77 14.50 3.24 -6.20
C GLN A 77 13.26 2.93 -7.04
N ALA A 78 12.08 2.90 -6.42
CA ALA A 78 10.82 2.74 -7.15
C ALA A 78 10.65 3.84 -8.22
N ILE A 79 10.92 5.11 -7.88
CA ILE A 79 10.84 6.22 -8.85
C ILE A 79 11.92 6.12 -9.92
N LEU A 80 13.18 5.85 -9.55
CA LEU A 80 14.30 5.73 -10.50
C LEU A 80 14.12 4.57 -11.48
N SER A 81 13.41 3.51 -11.09
CA SER A 81 13.10 2.39 -11.98
C SER A 81 12.17 2.76 -13.15
N LEU A 82 11.50 3.92 -13.09
CA LEU A 82 10.70 4.46 -14.20
C LEU A 82 11.56 5.12 -15.30
N GLY A 83 12.88 5.22 -15.09
CA GLY A 83 13.83 5.84 -16.00
C GLY A 83 14.42 7.13 -15.45
N ALA A 84 15.04 7.93 -16.34
CA ALA A 84 15.64 9.20 -15.95
C ALA A 84 14.59 10.14 -15.33
N PRO A 85 14.89 10.79 -14.19
CA PRO A 85 13.98 11.74 -13.56
C PRO A 85 13.57 12.83 -14.54
N LYS A 86 12.26 12.97 -14.77
CA LYS A 86 11.71 14.08 -15.55
C LYS A 86 11.59 15.33 -14.67
N THR A 87 11.36 16.48 -15.30
CA THR A 87 11.11 17.76 -14.64
C THR A 87 9.84 17.72 -13.79
N PHE A 88 9.75 18.56 -12.76
CA PHE A 88 8.53 18.73 -11.95
C PHE A 88 7.26 18.89 -12.80
N MET A 89 7.33 19.62 -13.92
CA MET A 89 6.16 19.86 -14.79
C MET A 89 5.77 18.63 -15.62
N THR A 90 6.74 17.89 -16.16
CA THR A 90 6.50 16.79 -17.13
C THR A 90 6.40 15.41 -16.49
N GLN A 91 6.79 15.28 -15.22
CA GLN A 91 6.64 14.03 -14.47
C GLN A 91 5.17 13.71 -14.23
N ASP A 92 4.73 12.52 -14.61
CA ASP A 92 3.40 12.02 -14.28
C ASP A 92 3.40 11.47 -12.85
N VAL A 93 2.52 12.00 -12.00
CA VAL A 93 2.37 11.55 -10.60
C VAL A 93 1.61 10.25 -10.50
N ASN A 94 0.71 9.94 -11.44
CA ASN A 94 -0.07 8.72 -11.43
C ASN A 94 0.85 7.52 -11.66
N VAL A 95 1.78 7.64 -12.60
CA VAL A 95 2.80 6.59 -12.86
C VAL A 95 3.70 6.38 -11.64
N ILE A 96 4.08 7.45 -10.93
CA ILE A 96 4.84 7.31 -9.68
C ILE A 96 4.01 6.62 -8.61
N GLN A 97 2.76 7.03 -8.45
CA GLN A 97 1.83 6.44 -7.49
C GLN A 97 1.66 4.94 -7.75
N GLU A 98 1.30 4.54 -8.97
CA GLU A 98 1.18 3.14 -9.37
C GLU A 98 2.46 2.36 -9.09
N LYS A 99 3.62 2.97 -9.33
CA LYS A 99 4.90 2.29 -9.12
C LYS A 99 5.22 2.07 -7.64
N ILE A 100 4.87 3.01 -6.78
CA ILE A 100 5.06 2.86 -5.33
C ILE A 100 4.01 1.92 -4.75
N GLU A 101 2.78 1.92 -5.28
CA GLU A 101 1.72 0.96 -4.90
C GLU A 101 2.08 -0.49 -5.24
N GLN A 102 3.02 -0.73 -6.18
CA GLN A 102 3.57 -2.06 -6.43
C GLN A 102 4.46 -2.59 -5.30
N LEU A 103 4.89 -1.75 -4.35
CA LEU A 103 5.57 -2.24 -3.15
C LEU A 103 4.55 -3.03 -2.32
N PRO A 104 4.78 -4.33 -2.06
CA PRO A 104 3.73 -5.23 -1.61
C PRO A 104 3.17 -4.90 -0.22
N TRP A 105 3.91 -4.17 0.62
CA TRP A 105 3.49 -3.75 1.96
C TRP A 105 2.84 -2.36 2.01
N ILE A 106 2.69 -1.69 0.86
CA ILE A 106 1.97 -0.41 0.76
C ILE A 106 0.49 -0.68 0.52
N ARG A 107 -0.36 -0.20 1.43
CA ARG A 107 -1.81 -0.27 1.31
C ARG A 107 -2.36 0.81 0.41
N GLN A 108 -1.85 2.03 0.55
CA GLN A 108 -2.30 3.18 -0.22
C GLN A 108 -1.19 4.20 -0.33
N VAL A 109 -1.11 4.85 -1.48
CA VAL A 109 -0.25 6.01 -1.71
C VAL A 109 -1.04 7.17 -2.25
N THR A 110 -0.58 8.37 -1.94
CA THR A 110 -1.05 9.59 -2.59
C THR A 110 0.14 10.44 -2.93
N VAL A 111 0.29 10.72 -4.23
CA VAL A 111 1.39 11.52 -4.75
C VAL A 111 0.83 12.85 -5.24
N ARG A 112 1.36 13.95 -4.71
CA ARG A 112 1.00 15.29 -5.20
C ARG A 112 2.22 16.16 -5.42
N LYS A 113 2.15 16.95 -6.49
CA LYS A 113 3.09 18.03 -6.75
C LYS A 113 2.83 19.19 -5.79
N GLN A 114 3.88 19.71 -5.18
CA GLN A 114 3.84 20.92 -4.38
C GLN A 114 4.86 21.89 -4.95
N TRP A 115 4.37 23.01 -5.48
CA TRP A 115 5.22 24.06 -6.04
C TRP A 115 6.14 24.64 -4.95
N PRO A 116 7.41 24.96 -5.24
CA PRO A 116 8.04 25.05 -6.57
C PRO A 116 8.62 23.75 -7.15
N ASP A 117 9.14 22.85 -6.32
CA ASP A 117 9.99 21.74 -6.77
C ASP A 117 9.83 20.45 -5.94
N GLU A 118 8.73 20.33 -5.18
CA GLU A 118 8.53 19.26 -4.21
C GLU A 118 7.52 18.21 -4.69
N LEU A 119 7.87 16.94 -4.51
CA LEU A 119 6.92 15.84 -4.62
C LEU A 119 6.55 15.36 -3.21
N LYS A 120 5.31 15.62 -2.80
CA LYS A 120 4.79 15.15 -1.52
C LYS A 120 4.13 13.79 -1.72
N ILE A 121 4.66 12.79 -1.03
CA ILE A 121 4.16 11.42 -1.05
C ILE A 121 3.66 11.07 0.33
N HIS A 122 2.39 10.74 0.42
CA HIS A 122 1.80 10.20 1.63
C HIS A 122 1.60 8.70 1.46
N LEU A 123 2.18 7.90 2.36
CA LEU A 123 2.12 6.44 2.33
C LEU A 123 1.29 5.94 3.51
N VAL A 124 0.52 4.88 3.26
CA VAL A 124 -0.13 4.07 4.30
C VAL A 124 0.36 2.64 4.10
N GLU A 125 1.03 2.08 5.11
CA GLU A 125 1.51 0.71 5.11
C GLU A 125 0.41 -0.25 5.58
N TYR A 126 0.49 -1.51 5.16
CA TYR A 126 -0.27 -2.57 5.79
C TYR A 126 0.22 -2.81 7.22
N VAL A 127 -0.72 -3.05 8.14
CA VAL A 127 -0.41 -3.43 9.52
C VAL A 127 -0.56 -4.95 9.63
N PRO A 128 0.52 -5.70 9.89
CA PRO A 128 0.43 -7.15 10.03
C PRO A 128 -0.37 -7.54 11.25
N TYR A 129 -1.30 -8.48 11.06
CA TYR A 129 -2.08 -9.10 12.11
C TYR A 129 -1.70 -10.58 12.30
N ALA A 130 -1.48 -11.30 11.20
CA ALA A 130 -1.10 -12.71 11.20
C ALA A 130 -0.12 -13.04 10.05
N ARG A 131 0.62 -14.15 10.17
CA ARG A 131 1.35 -14.76 9.05
C ARG A 131 0.40 -15.65 8.24
N TRP A 132 0.56 -15.66 6.92
CA TRP A 132 -0.25 -16.45 5.99
C TRP A 132 0.65 -17.35 5.14
N ASN A 133 0.41 -18.66 5.17
CA ASN A 133 1.13 -19.65 4.36
C ASN A 133 2.66 -19.43 4.36
N ASP A 134 3.21 -19.20 5.56
CA ASP A 134 4.63 -19.03 5.90
C ASP A 134 5.34 -17.77 5.37
N THR A 135 5.04 -17.33 4.15
CA THR A 135 5.76 -16.27 3.44
C THR A 135 5.03 -14.94 3.40
N GLN A 136 3.70 -14.97 3.50
CA GLN A 136 2.85 -13.79 3.38
C GLN A 136 2.35 -13.34 4.75
N MET A 137 1.73 -12.18 4.77
CA MET A 137 1.09 -11.59 5.95
C MET A 137 -0.36 -11.30 5.63
N LEU A 138 -1.20 -11.34 6.67
CA LEU A 138 -2.57 -10.88 6.65
C LEU A 138 -2.72 -9.69 7.57
N ASP A 139 -3.46 -8.69 7.12
CA ASP A 139 -3.93 -7.61 7.98
C ASP A 139 -5.25 -7.96 8.68
N ALA A 140 -5.74 -7.06 9.53
CA ALA A 140 -6.98 -7.23 10.26
C ALA A 140 -8.24 -7.26 9.35
N GLU A 141 -8.12 -6.82 8.10
CA GLU A 141 -9.18 -6.84 7.09
C GLU A 141 -9.07 -8.04 6.13
N SER A 142 -8.23 -9.03 6.44
CA SER A 142 -8.00 -10.23 5.63
C SER A 142 -7.32 -9.97 4.28
N ARG A 143 -6.64 -8.83 4.10
CA ARG A 143 -5.86 -8.57 2.88
C ARG A 143 -4.47 -9.16 3.03
N VAL A 144 -4.06 -9.86 1.98
CA VAL A 144 -2.75 -10.49 1.89
C VAL A 144 -1.74 -9.48 1.39
N PHE A 145 -0.59 -9.43 2.05
CA PHE A 145 0.55 -8.65 1.61
C PHE A 145 1.85 -9.39 1.92
N SER A 146 2.98 -8.89 1.41
CA SER A 146 4.29 -9.51 1.65
C SER A 146 5.26 -8.49 2.19
N LEU A 147 6.12 -8.93 3.12
CA LEU A 147 7.21 -8.17 3.67
C LEU A 147 8.53 -8.84 3.29
N PRO A 148 9.60 -8.09 3.00
CA PRO A 148 10.94 -8.64 2.87
C PRO A 148 11.31 -9.43 4.14
N MET A 149 12.00 -10.56 3.97
CA MET A 149 12.28 -11.48 5.08
C MET A 149 13.07 -10.79 6.20
N GLU A 150 13.95 -9.87 5.84
CA GLU A 150 14.76 -9.05 6.76
C GLU A 150 13.90 -8.12 7.62
N ARG A 151 12.71 -7.73 7.13
CA ARG A 151 11.78 -6.80 7.80
C ARG A 151 10.64 -7.52 8.53
N SER A 152 10.37 -8.79 8.19
CA SER A 152 9.30 -9.62 8.76
C SER A 152 9.67 -10.28 10.12
N ALA A 153 10.95 -10.31 10.47
CA ALA A 153 11.48 -11.11 11.59
C ALA A 153 11.08 -10.63 13.00
N ASN A 154 10.67 -9.37 13.18
CA ASN A 154 10.61 -8.75 14.50
C ASN A 154 9.28 -8.88 15.25
N GLY A 155 8.25 -9.51 14.65
CA GLY A 155 6.93 -9.64 15.29
C GLY A 155 6.54 -11.08 15.60
N GLN A 156 5.98 -11.30 16.80
CA GLN A 156 5.29 -12.53 17.16
C GLN A 156 3.86 -12.48 16.63
N TYR A 157 3.64 -13.03 15.45
CA TYR A 157 2.32 -13.11 14.82
C TYR A 157 1.80 -14.55 14.87
N PRO A 158 0.50 -14.77 15.08
CA PRO A 158 -0.11 -16.08 14.88
C PRO A 158 0.08 -16.53 13.43
N MET A 159 0.22 -17.83 13.22
CA MET A 159 0.35 -18.42 11.90
C MET A 159 -1.01 -18.93 11.42
N LEU A 160 -1.45 -18.48 10.26
CA LEU A 160 -2.66 -18.93 9.60
C LEU A 160 -2.28 -19.61 8.29
N GLN A 161 -2.85 -20.78 8.04
CA GLN A 161 -2.63 -21.53 6.82
C GLN A 161 -3.97 -21.96 6.21
N GLY A 162 -4.07 -21.84 4.89
CA GLY A 162 -5.29 -22.20 4.18
C GLY A 162 -5.15 -22.11 2.66
N PRO A 163 -6.12 -22.68 1.93
CA PRO A 163 -6.23 -22.50 0.49
C PRO A 163 -6.43 -21.02 0.13
N GLU A 164 -5.95 -20.65 -1.07
CA GLU A 164 -6.12 -19.33 -1.65
C GLU A 164 -7.59 -18.95 -1.78
N GLY A 165 -7.93 -17.68 -1.48
CA GLY A 165 -9.30 -17.17 -1.52
C GLY A 165 -10.14 -17.48 -0.27
N ARG A 166 -9.55 -18.12 0.75
CA ARG A 166 -10.20 -18.44 2.04
C ARG A 166 -9.55 -17.75 3.23
N GLU A 167 -8.76 -16.71 2.97
CA GLU A 167 -8.05 -15.92 3.97
C GLU A 167 -8.99 -15.38 5.04
N LYS A 168 -10.11 -14.81 4.59
CA LYS A 168 -11.14 -14.25 5.47
C LYS A 168 -11.76 -15.30 6.37
N ASP A 169 -12.10 -16.48 5.83
CA ASP A 169 -12.70 -17.55 6.62
C ASP A 169 -11.73 -18.06 7.69
N VAL A 170 -10.44 -18.21 7.35
CA VAL A 170 -9.40 -18.63 8.31
C VAL A 170 -9.18 -17.58 9.39
N LEU A 171 -9.13 -16.29 9.03
CA LEU A 171 -8.97 -15.20 9.99
C LEU A 171 -10.17 -15.08 10.94
N ASP A 172 -11.39 -15.13 10.40
CA ASP A 172 -12.61 -15.02 11.19
C ASP A 172 -12.73 -16.20 12.17
N GLU A 173 -12.42 -17.42 11.71
CA GLU A 173 -12.44 -18.59 12.59
C GLU A 173 -11.32 -18.56 13.65
N TYR A 174 -10.12 -18.10 13.28
CA TYR A 174 -9.04 -17.87 14.23
C TYR A 174 -9.50 -16.93 15.36
N ARG A 175 -10.17 -15.82 15.05
CA ARG A 175 -10.66 -14.87 16.06
C ARG A 175 -11.64 -15.52 17.04
N ILE A 176 -12.57 -16.32 16.52
CA ILE A 176 -13.55 -17.03 17.35
C ILE A 176 -12.86 -18.04 18.28
N MET A 177 -11.96 -18.85 17.72
CA MET A 177 -11.24 -19.88 18.48
C MET A 177 -10.25 -19.29 19.49
N ALA A 178 -9.52 -18.23 19.10
CA ALA A 178 -8.59 -17.53 19.97
C ALA A 178 -9.32 -16.89 21.16
N ALA A 179 -10.45 -16.21 20.93
CA ALA A 179 -11.23 -15.60 22.00
C ALA A 179 -11.76 -16.64 23.02
N LEU A 180 -12.20 -17.81 22.53
CA LEU A 180 -12.61 -18.90 23.41
C LEU A 180 -11.43 -19.41 24.27
N LEU A 181 -10.27 -19.64 23.66
CA LEU A 181 -9.09 -20.17 24.35
C LEU A 181 -8.47 -19.17 25.33
N GLU A 182 -8.48 -17.88 24.99
CA GLU A 182 -7.93 -16.81 25.82
C GLU A 182 -8.66 -16.71 27.17
N GLY A 183 -9.99 -16.94 27.19
CA GLY A 183 -10.78 -17.03 28.43
C GLY A 183 -10.30 -18.12 29.40
N HIS A 184 -9.52 -19.09 28.92
CA HIS A 184 -8.93 -20.18 29.69
C HIS A 184 -7.40 -20.11 29.78
N GLN A 185 -6.80 -18.96 29.45
CA GLN A 185 -5.35 -18.72 29.48
C GLN A 185 -4.57 -19.65 28.51
N ILE A 186 -5.23 -20.13 27.46
CA ILE A 186 -4.62 -20.95 26.42
C ILE A 186 -4.33 -20.05 25.23
N LYS A 187 -3.07 -20.00 24.77
CA LYS A 187 -2.70 -19.17 23.61
C LYS A 187 -2.67 -19.99 22.33
N LEU A 188 -3.41 -19.53 21.34
CA LEU A 188 -3.46 -20.13 20.01
C LEU A 188 -2.29 -19.59 19.15
N LYS A 189 -1.41 -20.49 18.70
CA LYS A 189 -0.22 -20.13 17.92
C LYS A 189 -0.43 -20.29 16.42
N THR A 190 -1.06 -21.39 15.99
CA THR A 190 -1.29 -21.69 14.58
C THR A 190 -2.70 -22.20 14.33
N VAL A 191 -3.29 -21.80 13.21
CA VAL A 191 -4.54 -22.35 12.66
C VAL A 191 -4.30 -22.80 11.23
N ILE A 192 -4.71 -24.03 10.93
CA ILE A 192 -4.54 -24.64 9.62
C ILE A 192 -5.91 -25.09 9.14
N MET A 193 -6.34 -24.58 7.99
CA MET A 193 -7.50 -25.06 7.26
C MET A 193 -7.05 -25.80 6.00
N THR A 194 -7.37 -27.09 5.93
CA THR A 194 -7.10 -27.88 4.73
C THR A 194 -8.07 -27.55 3.59
N ALA A 195 -7.74 -27.93 2.36
CA ALA A 195 -8.65 -27.82 1.21
C ALA A 195 -9.99 -28.58 1.39
N ARG A 196 -10.05 -29.56 2.31
CA ARG A 196 -11.27 -30.30 2.66
C ARG A 196 -12.05 -29.67 3.83
N ASN A 197 -11.75 -28.41 4.16
CA ASN A 197 -12.35 -27.68 5.29
C ASN A 197 -12.16 -28.38 6.65
N SER A 198 -11.10 -29.18 6.79
CA SER A 198 -10.68 -29.74 8.08
C SER A 198 -9.74 -28.77 8.76
N TRP A 199 -9.96 -28.57 10.06
CA TRP A 199 -9.25 -27.62 10.91
C TRP A 199 -8.32 -28.33 11.87
N GLN A 200 -7.11 -27.78 11.98
CA GLN A 200 -6.10 -28.18 12.93
C GLN A 200 -5.56 -26.93 13.62
N LEU A 201 -5.33 -27.02 14.93
CA LEU A 201 -4.79 -25.93 15.74
C LEU A 201 -3.46 -26.35 16.37
N ILE A 202 -2.58 -25.38 16.60
CA ILE A 202 -1.36 -25.58 17.39
C ILE A 202 -1.32 -24.50 18.46
N LEU A 203 -1.15 -24.93 19.71
CA LEU A 203 -1.04 -24.04 20.86
C LEU A 203 0.39 -23.55 21.05
N ASP A 204 0.58 -22.51 21.87
CA ASP A 204 1.90 -21.95 22.18
C ASP A 204 2.85 -22.97 22.83
N ASN A 205 2.31 -23.87 23.65
CA ASN A 205 3.02 -24.98 24.28
C ASN A 205 3.30 -26.18 23.35
N GLY A 206 2.90 -26.09 22.07
CA GLY A 206 3.17 -27.08 21.04
C GLY A 206 2.14 -28.21 20.91
N ILE A 207 1.08 -28.23 21.72
CA ILE A 207 0.00 -29.23 21.57
C ILE A 207 -0.74 -29.01 20.25
N ARG A 208 -0.90 -30.08 19.47
CA ARG A 208 -1.71 -30.08 18.24
C ARG A 208 -3.15 -30.55 18.53
N LEU A 209 -4.14 -29.82 18.03
CA LEU A 209 -5.55 -30.19 18.14
C LEU A 209 -6.11 -30.52 16.77
N GLU A 210 -6.65 -31.73 16.61
CA GLU A 210 -7.34 -32.14 15.39
C GLU A 210 -8.86 -31.95 15.58
N LEU A 211 -9.43 -30.93 14.93
CA LEU A 211 -10.85 -30.61 15.08
C LEU A 211 -11.72 -31.24 13.98
N GLY A 212 -11.15 -31.53 12.81
CA GLY A 212 -11.94 -32.00 11.67
C GLY A 212 -12.75 -30.89 11.02
N ASN A 213 -13.86 -31.24 10.36
CA ASN A 213 -14.66 -30.33 9.53
C ASN A 213 -16.07 -30.03 10.07
N ARG A 214 -16.45 -30.57 11.22
CA ARG A 214 -17.78 -30.43 11.85
C ARG A 214 -17.66 -30.11 13.33
N ASP A 215 -18.69 -29.47 13.88
CA ASP A 215 -18.90 -29.22 15.32
C ASP A 215 -17.68 -28.66 16.07
N LYS A 216 -16.86 -27.88 15.35
CA LYS A 216 -15.56 -27.36 15.80
C LYS A 216 -15.66 -26.63 17.14
N MET A 217 -16.70 -25.84 17.36
CA MET A 217 -16.91 -25.12 18.62
C MET A 217 -17.25 -26.04 19.79
N GLU A 218 -18.04 -27.10 19.57
CA GLU A 218 -18.34 -28.08 20.62
C GLU A 218 -17.10 -28.89 20.97
N ARG A 219 -16.34 -29.33 19.96
CA ARG A 219 -15.05 -30.01 20.11
C ARG A 219 -14.03 -29.17 20.86
N MET A 220 -13.98 -27.87 20.58
CA MET A 220 -13.15 -26.91 21.30
C MET A 220 -13.54 -26.74 22.77
N LYS A 221 -14.85 -26.64 23.07
CA LYS A 221 -15.32 -26.60 24.47
C LYS A 221 -14.92 -27.85 25.24
N ARG A 222 -15.07 -29.03 24.63
CA ARG A 222 -14.62 -30.30 25.22
C ARG A 222 -13.13 -30.29 25.51
N PHE A 223 -12.31 -29.77 24.60
CA PHE A 223 -10.87 -29.64 24.84
C PHE A 223 -10.58 -28.76 26.06
N VAL A 224 -11.25 -27.60 26.16
CA VAL A 224 -11.10 -26.68 27.30
C VAL A 224 -11.45 -27.37 28.62
N GLU A 225 -12.50 -28.20 28.66
CA GLU A 225 -12.88 -28.98 29.84
C GLU A 225 -11.83 -30.05 30.20
N LEU A 226 -11.24 -30.70 29.20
CA LEU A 226 -10.22 -31.75 29.39
C LEU A 226 -8.84 -31.18 29.73
N TYR A 227 -8.52 -29.99 29.26
CA TYR A 227 -7.16 -29.42 29.31
C TYR A 227 -6.53 -29.41 30.72
N PRO A 228 -7.22 -28.98 31.80
CA PRO A 228 -6.66 -29.03 33.15
C PRO A 228 -6.34 -30.44 33.64
N VAL A 229 -7.11 -31.45 33.19
CA VAL A 229 -6.86 -32.85 33.54
C VAL A 229 -5.63 -33.37 32.81
N LEU A 230 -5.47 -33.01 31.53
CA LEU A 230 -4.31 -33.40 30.73
C LEU A 230 -3.00 -32.84 31.27
N LEU A 231 -3.03 -31.60 31.77
CA LEU A 231 -1.85 -30.94 32.36
C LEU A 231 -1.40 -31.53 33.71
N LYS A 232 -2.22 -32.34 34.39
CA LYS A 232 -1.83 -33.00 35.64
C LYS A 232 -0.82 -34.12 35.45
N ASN A 233 -0.67 -34.63 34.22
CA ASN A 233 0.33 -35.65 33.94
C ASN A 233 1.73 -35.03 33.89
N THR A 234 2.59 -35.41 34.83
CA THR A 234 3.96 -34.89 34.94
C THR A 234 5.01 -35.77 34.27
N GLU A 235 4.67 -37.00 33.88
CA GLU A 235 5.63 -37.95 33.30
C GLU A 235 5.83 -37.77 31.79
N LYS A 236 4.76 -37.34 31.10
CA LYS A 236 4.74 -37.14 29.65
C LYS A 236 4.01 -35.86 29.32
N ARG A 237 4.46 -35.20 28.25
CA ARG A 237 3.74 -34.04 27.70
C ARG A 237 2.72 -34.50 26.67
N VAL A 238 1.65 -33.74 26.52
CA VAL A 238 0.69 -33.95 25.43
C VAL A 238 1.35 -33.52 24.11
N ASP A 239 1.33 -34.37 23.09
CA ASP A 239 1.75 -34.02 21.72
C ASP A 239 0.55 -33.58 20.89
N TYR A 240 -0.53 -34.37 20.93
CA TYR A 240 -1.76 -34.03 20.23
C TYR A 240 -3.02 -34.49 20.96
N VAL A 241 -4.14 -33.84 20.65
CA VAL A 241 -5.49 -34.24 21.05
C VAL A 241 -6.37 -34.31 19.80
N ASP A 242 -6.84 -35.50 19.47
CA ASP A 242 -7.78 -35.73 18.38
C ASP A 242 -9.21 -35.65 18.89
N LEU A 243 -9.92 -34.60 18.49
CA LEU A 243 -11.28 -34.27 18.92
C LEU A 243 -12.31 -34.65 17.86
N ARG A 244 -11.91 -35.40 16.81
CA ARG A 244 -12.81 -35.73 15.71
C ARG A 244 -13.92 -36.70 16.07
N TYR A 245 -13.87 -37.30 17.26
CA TYR A 245 -14.89 -38.20 17.81
C TYR A 245 -16.07 -37.43 18.40
N ASP A 246 -17.28 -37.99 18.27
CA ASP A 246 -18.51 -37.28 18.65
C ASP A 246 -18.62 -37.03 20.15
N SER A 247 -18.17 -37.97 21.00
CA SER A 247 -18.31 -37.90 22.46
C SER A 247 -17.01 -38.07 23.23
N GLY A 248 -15.86 -38.04 22.55
CA GLY A 248 -14.57 -38.34 23.16
C GLY A 248 -13.41 -37.53 22.59
N ALA A 249 -12.21 -37.84 23.08
CA ALA A 249 -10.95 -37.33 22.58
C ALA A 249 -9.88 -38.43 22.68
N ALA A 250 -9.01 -38.56 21.68
CA ALA A 250 -7.82 -39.39 21.76
C ALA A 250 -6.60 -38.52 22.05
N VAL A 251 -5.77 -38.91 23.01
CA VAL A 251 -4.60 -38.12 23.45
C VAL A 251 -3.32 -38.86 23.12
N GLY A 252 -2.46 -38.21 22.32
CA GLY A 252 -1.11 -38.66 22.06
C GLY A 252 -0.12 -38.03 23.04
N TRP A 253 0.76 -38.85 23.61
CA TRP A 253 1.76 -38.42 24.58
C TRP A 253 3.16 -38.50 23.97
N ALA A 254 4.01 -37.52 24.29
CA ALA A 254 5.43 -37.53 23.96
C ALA A 254 6.30 -37.48 25.23
N PRO A 255 7.55 -37.96 25.17
CA PRO A 255 8.53 -37.74 26.23
C PRO A 255 8.67 -36.25 26.55
N LEU A 256 9.03 -35.96 27.80
CA LEU A 256 9.44 -34.62 28.19
C LEU A 256 10.67 -34.21 27.37
N LEU A 257 10.78 -32.92 27.07
CA LEU A 257 11.97 -32.37 26.43
C LEU A 257 13.10 -32.43 27.47
N THR A 258 13.97 -33.43 27.35
CA THR A 258 15.17 -33.53 28.17
C THR A 258 16.26 -32.74 27.46
N ASP A 259 16.75 -31.66 28.08
CA ASP A 259 17.95 -30.93 27.64
C ASP A 259 19.19 -31.76 27.95
N THR A 260 19.34 -32.93 27.31
CA THR A 260 20.58 -33.69 27.40
C THR A 260 21.33 -33.52 26.09
N PRO A 261 22.42 -32.72 26.04
CA PRO A 261 23.27 -32.69 24.86
C PRO A 261 23.79 -34.11 24.65
N VAL A 262 23.51 -34.67 23.47
CA VAL A 262 24.09 -35.93 23.04
C VAL A 262 25.59 -35.70 22.87
N SER A 263 26.38 -35.97 23.91
CA SER A 263 27.83 -36.12 23.77
C SER A 263 28.09 -37.36 22.92
N MET A 264 28.22 -37.14 21.61
CA MET A 264 28.82 -38.12 20.71
C MET A 264 30.30 -38.24 21.07
N ASN A 265 30.62 -39.14 22.01
CA ASN A 265 31.99 -39.60 22.19
C ASN A 265 32.38 -40.44 20.97
N GLY A 266 33.15 -39.83 20.06
CA GLY A 266 33.85 -40.54 19.01
C GLY A 266 34.85 -41.50 19.63
N GLN A 267 34.61 -42.81 19.45
CA GLN A 267 35.66 -43.79 19.60
C GLN A 267 36.61 -43.67 18.41
N GLU A 268 37.71 -42.97 18.63
CA GLU A 268 38.90 -43.03 17.80
C GLU A 268 39.54 -44.42 18.03
N ASN A 269 39.18 -45.38 17.19
CA ASN A 269 39.88 -46.66 17.15
C ASN A 269 41.22 -46.44 16.47
N LYS A 270 42.28 -46.48 17.28
CA LYS A 270 43.64 -46.75 16.83
C LYS A 270 43.68 -48.12 16.15
N GLN A 271 44.13 -48.15 14.91
CA GLN A 271 45.03 -49.17 14.36
C GLN A 271 45.76 -48.58 13.15
#